data_AF-A0A6V7FAG5-F1
#
_entry.id   AF-A0A6V7FAG5-F1
#
_cell.length_a   1.000
_cell.length_b   1.000
_cell.length_c   1.000
_cell.angle_alpha   90.00
_cell.angle_beta   90.00
_cell.angle_gamma   90.00
#
_symmetry.space_group_name_H-M   'P 1'
#
loop_
_entity.id
_entity.type
_entity.pdbx_description
1 polymer ?
#
loop_
_entity_poly.entity_id
_entity_poly.type
_entity_poly.pdbx_seq_one_letter_code
_entity_poly.pdbx_strand_id
1 'polypeptide(L)'
;MPIQTNYSGIYSQSMFNTPRDQDRFNAEVNVHLDHLNSRTTGNQLLDKLQQLSGKRGHKVTIHEIAPPENPGAEPVLSRHQLDAHPELSRFKDISEKAGRSYALKKPGGEKNQGSSVVVSWSARQTSIELDDDGDPTDKVTSSPIDKVSVLGHELVHAKHMMAGTWKGSDEDERDPDTPTGKEELRAVGLGKYKYSQSGEPSENSIRAEHGLPKRVSYHHSGYRSE
;
A
#
# COMPACT_ATOMS: atom_id res chain seq x y z
N MET A 1 -14.42 -9.38 -12.00
CA MET A 1 -13.99 -10.35 -10.95
C MET A 1 -12.49 -10.24 -10.85
N PRO A 2 -11.90 -10.16 -9.64
CA PRO A 2 -10.46 -10.10 -9.49
C PRO A 2 -9.80 -11.35 -10.10
N ILE A 3 -8.70 -11.14 -10.82
CA ILE A 3 -7.87 -12.21 -11.38
C ILE A 3 -6.50 -12.20 -10.72
N GLN A 4 -5.94 -13.39 -10.48
CA GLN A 4 -4.66 -13.50 -9.78
C GLN A 4 -3.53 -12.93 -10.64
N THR A 5 -2.56 -12.25 -10.03
CA THR A 5 -1.32 -11.85 -10.69
C THR A 5 -0.31 -13.02 -10.69
N ASN A 6 0.90 -12.80 -11.19
CA ASN A 6 2.01 -13.74 -11.07
C ASN A 6 2.45 -13.95 -9.61
N TYR A 7 1.94 -13.14 -8.68
CA TYR A 7 2.30 -13.14 -7.26
C TYR A 7 1.15 -13.69 -6.42
N SER A 8 1.38 -14.85 -5.81
CA SER A 8 0.36 -15.52 -5.00
C SER A 8 -0.16 -14.63 -3.88
N GLY A 9 -1.48 -14.54 -3.75
CA GLY A 9 -2.13 -13.69 -2.74
C GLY A 9 -2.38 -12.25 -3.19
N ILE A 10 -1.89 -11.87 -4.37
CA ILE A 10 -2.13 -10.58 -5.01
C ILE A 10 -3.00 -10.79 -6.25
N TYR A 11 -4.03 -9.97 -6.38
CA TYR A 11 -5.02 -10.02 -7.45
C TYR A 11 -5.14 -8.64 -8.08
N SER A 12 -5.55 -8.57 -9.34
CA SER A 12 -5.89 -7.33 -10.03
C SER A 12 -7.37 -7.32 -10.39
N GLN A 13 -7.99 -6.15 -10.37
CA GLN A 13 -9.36 -5.94 -10.80
C GLN A 13 -9.45 -4.66 -11.62
N SER A 14 -9.76 -4.78 -12.91
CA SER A 14 -10.02 -3.61 -13.76
C SER A 14 -11.32 -2.91 -13.38
N MET A 15 -11.39 -1.62 -13.71
CA MET A 15 -12.57 -0.77 -13.50
C MET A 15 -13.76 -1.29 -14.31
N PHE A 16 -13.49 -1.71 -15.55
CA PHE A 16 -14.48 -2.30 -16.43
C PHE A 16 -14.40 -3.82 -16.39
N ASN A 17 -15.51 -4.48 -16.07
CA ASN A 17 -15.55 -5.93 -15.92
C ASN A 17 -15.69 -6.68 -17.27
N THR A 18 -14.89 -6.29 -18.28
CA THR A 18 -14.77 -7.03 -19.54
C THR A 18 -13.51 -7.90 -19.51
N PRO A 19 -13.48 -9.07 -20.18
CA PRO A 19 -12.27 -9.89 -20.24
C PRO A 19 -11.06 -9.11 -20.77
N ARG A 20 -11.25 -8.30 -21.82
CA ARG A 20 -10.21 -7.46 -22.41
C ARG A 20 -9.61 -6.47 -21.41
N ASP A 21 -10.44 -5.79 -20.63
CA ASP A 21 -9.97 -4.82 -19.65
C ASP A 21 -9.28 -5.49 -18.45
N GLN A 22 -9.79 -6.64 -18.00
CA GLN A 22 -9.16 -7.43 -16.95
C GLN A 22 -7.77 -7.91 -17.38
N ASP A 23 -7.65 -8.51 -18.58
CA ASP A 23 -6.38 -9.02 -19.09
C ASP A 23 -5.35 -7.88 -19.29
N ARG A 24 -5.79 -6.73 -19.84
CA ARG A 24 -4.94 -5.55 -19.98
C ARG A 24 -4.40 -5.10 -18.62
N PHE A 25 -5.29 -4.89 -17.66
CA PHE A 25 -4.90 -4.34 -16.36
C PHE A 25 -4.06 -5.34 -15.56
N ASN A 26 -4.35 -6.63 -15.62
CA ASN A 26 -3.53 -7.66 -14.99
C ASN A 26 -2.11 -7.71 -15.59
N ALA A 27 -1.98 -7.63 -16.92
CA ALA A 27 -0.67 -7.53 -17.55
C ALA A 27 0.10 -6.29 -17.09
N GLU A 28 -0.57 -5.13 -17.00
CA GLU A 28 0.03 -3.88 -16.53
C GLU A 28 0.47 -3.94 -15.06
N VAL A 29 -0.35 -4.53 -14.19
CA VAL A 29 -0.01 -4.76 -12.78
C VAL A 29 1.19 -5.70 -12.67
N ASN A 30 1.23 -6.80 -13.43
CA ASN A 30 2.36 -7.73 -13.42
C ASN A 30 3.67 -7.05 -13.82
N VAL A 31 3.67 -6.17 -14.83
CA VAL A 31 4.89 -5.41 -15.20
C VAL A 31 5.44 -4.61 -14.02
N HIS A 32 4.57 -3.97 -13.23
CA HIS A 32 5.01 -3.16 -12.09
C HIS A 32 5.40 -4.00 -10.88
N LEU A 33 4.71 -5.12 -10.64
CA LEU A 33 5.11 -6.08 -9.61
C LEU A 33 6.43 -6.76 -9.95
N ASP A 34 6.68 -7.09 -11.22
CA ASP A 34 7.96 -7.62 -11.70
C ASP A 34 9.09 -6.60 -11.53
N HIS A 35 8.79 -5.32 -11.77
CA HIS A 35 9.77 -4.27 -11.53
C HIS A 35 10.07 -4.13 -10.02
N LEU A 36 9.07 -4.13 -9.14
CA LEU A 36 9.30 -4.19 -7.68
C LEU A 36 10.12 -5.43 -7.29
N ASN A 37 9.79 -6.59 -7.83
CA ASN A 37 10.45 -7.85 -7.51
C ASN A 37 11.89 -7.95 -8.02
N SER A 38 12.28 -7.10 -8.97
CA SER A 38 13.64 -7.12 -9.56
C SER A 38 14.75 -6.69 -8.60
N ARG A 39 14.39 -6.12 -7.44
CA ARG A 39 15.31 -5.62 -6.42
C ARG A 39 14.96 -6.18 -5.03
N THR A 40 15.90 -6.06 -4.10
CA THR A 40 15.89 -6.76 -2.81
C THR A 40 14.70 -6.38 -1.93
N THR A 41 14.42 -5.08 -1.74
CA THR A 41 13.40 -4.60 -0.80
C THR A 41 11.99 -4.76 -1.36
N GLY A 42 11.80 -4.54 -2.66
CA GLY A 42 10.56 -4.86 -3.36
C GLY A 42 10.25 -6.35 -3.35
N ASN A 43 11.23 -7.23 -3.63
CA ASN A 43 11.05 -8.68 -3.46
C ASN A 43 10.66 -9.05 -2.01
N GLN A 44 11.37 -8.50 -1.01
CA GLN A 44 11.05 -8.74 0.40
C GLN A 44 9.62 -8.31 0.76
N LEU A 45 9.12 -7.21 0.18
CA LEU A 45 7.75 -6.75 0.38
C LEU A 45 6.73 -7.75 -0.17
N LEU A 46 6.91 -8.20 -1.42
CA LEU A 46 6.02 -9.15 -2.08
C LEU A 46 6.02 -10.51 -1.37
N ASP A 47 7.18 -11.00 -0.93
CA ASP A 47 7.32 -12.23 -0.14
C ASP A 47 6.56 -12.13 1.18
N LYS A 48 6.65 -11.00 1.88
CA LYS A 48 5.92 -10.76 3.14
C LYS A 48 4.40 -10.77 2.92
N LEU A 49 3.91 -10.16 1.83
CA LEU A 49 2.50 -10.18 1.46
C LEU A 49 2.02 -11.61 1.14
N GLN A 50 2.80 -12.37 0.36
CA GLN A 50 2.49 -13.77 0.06
C GLN A 50 2.44 -14.62 1.33
N GLN A 51 3.40 -14.45 2.25
CA GLN A 51 3.41 -15.16 3.52
C GLN A 51 2.19 -14.83 4.39
N LEU A 52 1.80 -13.55 4.47
CA LEU A 52 0.60 -13.13 5.18
C LEU A 52 -0.65 -13.72 4.53
N SER A 53 -0.69 -13.77 3.19
CA SER A 53 -1.78 -14.39 2.46
C SER A 53 -1.90 -15.88 2.76
N GLY A 54 -0.81 -16.64 2.67
CA GLY A 54 -0.81 -18.08 2.92
C GLY A 54 -1.10 -18.44 4.39
N LYS A 55 -0.56 -17.68 5.36
CA LYS A 55 -0.72 -17.99 6.79
C LYS A 55 -2.06 -17.53 7.37
N ARG A 56 -2.64 -16.45 6.84
CA ARG A 56 -3.83 -15.81 7.43
C ARG A 56 -5.06 -15.83 6.52
N GLY A 57 -4.93 -16.27 5.28
CA GLY A 57 -6.02 -16.27 4.30
C GLY A 57 -6.46 -14.86 3.88
N HIS A 58 -5.59 -13.85 4.04
CA HIS A 58 -5.81 -12.49 3.58
C HIS A 58 -5.36 -12.35 2.12
N LYS A 59 -5.87 -11.36 1.40
CA LYS A 59 -5.49 -11.08 0.00
C LYS A 59 -5.30 -9.59 -0.22
N VAL A 60 -4.44 -9.24 -1.18
CA VAL A 60 -4.37 -7.89 -1.74
C VAL A 60 -5.10 -7.91 -3.08
N THR A 61 -6.02 -6.98 -3.29
CA THR A 61 -6.65 -6.74 -4.60
C THR A 61 -6.26 -5.36 -5.08
N ILE A 62 -5.45 -5.26 -6.12
CA ILE A 62 -5.13 -4.01 -6.80
C ILE A 62 -6.31 -3.68 -7.72
N HIS A 63 -7.02 -2.59 -7.43
CA HIS A 63 -8.19 -2.14 -8.16
C HIS A 63 -7.83 -0.95 -9.06
N GLU A 64 -8.14 -1.05 -10.36
CA GLU A 64 -7.86 0.00 -11.33
C GLU A 64 -8.71 1.24 -11.05
N ILE A 65 -8.06 2.39 -10.98
CA ILE A 65 -8.68 3.70 -10.82
C ILE A 65 -8.30 4.63 -11.97
N ALA A 66 -9.06 5.71 -12.14
CA ALA A 66 -8.79 6.75 -13.12
C ALA A 66 -8.76 8.13 -12.44
N PRO A 67 -8.03 9.12 -12.99
CA PRO A 67 -8.11 10.49 -12.51
C PRO A 67 -9.57 10.97 -12.45
N PRO A 68 -9.95 11.72 -11.41
CA PRO A 68 -9.09 12.37 -10.41
C PRO A 68 -8.82 11.53 -9.15
N GLU A 69 -9.15 10.23 -9.13
CA GLU A 69 -8.90 9.38 -7.97
C GLU A 69 -7.40 9.26 -7.68
N ASN A 70 -7.03 9.26 -6.40
CA ASN A 70 -5.66 9.09 -5.93
C ASN A 70 -5.40 7.63 -5.55
N PRO A 71 -4.14 7.17 -5.64
CA PRO A 71 -3.75 5.88 -5.07
C PRO A 71 -4.10 5.80 -3.57
N GLY A 72 -4.38 4.59 -3.10
CA GLY A 72 -4.65 4.37 -1.69
C GLY A 72 -4.82 2.90 -1.34
N ALA A 73 -4.67 2.57 -0.06
CA ALA A 73 -4.92 1.24 0.48
C ALA A 73 -6.06 1.27 1.50
N GLU A 74 -7.02 0.37 1.37
CA GLU A 74 -8.15 0.23 2.28
C GLU A 74 -8.28 -1.20 2.80
N PRO A 75 -8.42 -1.40 4.13
CA PRO A 75 -8.65 -2.72 4.69
C PRO A 75 -10.05 -3.21 4.31
N VAL A 76 -10.19 -4.49 4.00
CA VAL A 76 -11.48 -5.14 3.74
C VAL A 76 -11.53 -6.52 4.39
N LEU A 77 -12.74 -6.96 4.76
CA LEU A 77 -12.90 -8.27 5.39
C LEU A 77 -12.49 -9.38 4.42
N SER A 78 -11.67 -10.30 4.93
CA SER A 78 -11.33 -11.54 4.24
C SER A 78 -12.53 -12.48 4.21
N ARG A 79 -12.51 -13.52 3.38
CA ARG A 79 -13.67 -14.43 3.25
C ARG A 79 -14.17 -14.99 4.59
N HIS A 80 -13.27 -15.54 5.40
CA HIS A 80 -13.62 -16.07 6.72
C HIS A 80 -14.11 -14.99 7.71
N GLN A 81 -13.70 -13.73 7.52
CA GLN A 81 -14.21 -12.61 8.31
C GLN A 81 -15.60 -12.19 7.83
N LEU A 82 -15.87 -12.19 6.53
CA LEU A 82 -17.22 -11.97 5.99
C LEU A 82 -18.20 -13.05 6.45
N ASP A 83 -17.77 -14.31 6.50
CA ASP A 83 -18.59 -15.40 7.02
C ASP A 83 -18.95 -15.20 8.51
N ALA A 84 -18.13 -14.45 9.27
CA ALA A 84 -18.39 -14.08 10.66
C ALA A 84 -19.21 -12.79 10.85
N HIS A 85 -19.41 -12.01 9.78
CA HIS A 85 -20.22 -10.77 9.75
C HIS A 85 -21.20 -10.81 8.56
N PRO A 86 -22.12 -11.80 8.49
CA PRO A 86 -23.02 -11.98 7.34
C PRO A 86 -24.01 -10.82 7.13
N GLU A 87 -24.19 -9.96 8.12
CA GLU A 87 -25.00 -8.76 8.05
C GLU A 87 -24.37 -7.63 7.21
N LEU A 88 -23.05 -7.66 7.00
CA LEU A 88 -22.33 -6.64 6.27
C LEU A 88 -22.34 -6.91 4.77
N SER A 89 -22.90 -5.97 4.01
CA SER A 89 -23.01 -6.06 2.53
C SER A 89 -22.50 -4.82 1.81
N ARG A 90 -22.43 -3.67 2.48
CA ARG A 90 -21.92 -2.42 1.91
C ARG A 90 -20.41 -2.34 2.08
N PHE A 91 -19.72 -1.94 1.02
CA PHE A 91 -18.26 -1.82 1.02
C PHE A 91 -17.74 -0.93 2.16
N LYS A 92 -18.37 0.23 2.39
CA LYS A 92 -17.97 1.14 3.46
C LYS A 92 -18.00 0.48 4.84
N ASP A 93 -19.09 -0.21 5.16
CA ASP A 93 -19.26 -0.87 6.47
C ASP A 93 -18.27 -2.04 6.63
N ILE A 94 -18.01 -2.77 5.53
CA ILE A 94 -16.99 -3.83 5.47
C ILE A 94 -15.59 -3.26 5.71
N SER A 95 -15.25 -2.14 5.06
CA SER A 95 -13.95 -1.48 5.17
C SER A 95 -13.73 -0.93 6.58
N GLU A 96 -14.72 -0.23 7.13
CA GLU A 96 -14.70 0.29 8.50
C GLU A 96 -14.55 -0.83 9.54
N LYS A 97 -15.29 -1.93 9.37
CA LYS A 97 -15.17 -3.11 10.23
C LYS A 97 -13.78 -3.73 10.15
N ALA A 98 -13.26 -3.91 8.94
CA ALA A 98 -11.93 -4.47 8.70
C ALA A 98 -10.84 -3.60 9.34
N GLY A 99 -10.89 -2.28 9.12
CA GLY A 99 -9.97 -1.32 9.70
C GLY A 99 -9.95 -1.40 11.23
N ARG A 100 -11.09 -1.13 11.86
CA ARG A 100 -11.18 -0.97 13.32
C ARG A 100 -11.03 -2.29 14.09
N SER A 101 -11.57 -3.39 13.57
CA SER A 101 -11.61 -4.65 14.31
C SER A 101 -10.43 -5.59 14.01
N TYR A 102 -9.79 -5.46 12.84
CA TYR A 102 -8.86 -6.48 12.35
C TYR A 102 -7.50 -5.91 11.91
N ALA A 103 -7.44 -4.79 11.19
CA ALA A 103 -6.21 -4.21 10.68
C ALA A 103 -5.49 -3.34 11.72
N LEU A 104 -6.25 -2.56 12.50
CA LEU A 104 -5.74 -1.63 13.48
C LEU A 104 -4.96 -2.35 14.58
N LYS A 105 -3.76 -1.84 14.87
CA LYS A 105 -2.90 -2.33 15.94
C LYS A 105 -3.60 -2.18 17.29
N LYS A 106 -3.54 -3.21 18.13
CA LYS A 106 -4.21 -3.20 19.44
C LYS A 106 -3.50 -2.26 20.43
N PRO A 107 -4.26 -1.67 21.39
CA PRO A 107 -3.68 -1.05 22.58
C PRO A 107 -2.73 -2.04 23.29
N GLY A 108 -1.60 -1.55 23.82
CA GLY A 108 -0.58 -2.40 24.43
C GLY A 108 0.48 -2.94 23.45
N GLY A 109 0.34 -2.67 22.16
CA GLY A 109 1.40 -2.94 21.17
C GLY A 109 1.32 -4.31 20.50
N GLU A 110 0.33 -5.12 20.85
CA GLU A 110 0.06 -6.42 20.22
C GLU A 110 -0.43 -6.27 18.78
N LYS A 111 -0.16 -7.29 17.97
CA LYS A 111 -0.68 -7.38 16.59
C LYS A 111 -2.13 -7.86 16.64
N ASN A 112 -2.95 -7.29 15.78
CA ASN A 112 -4.29 -7.80 15.53
C ASN A 112 -4.25 -8.93 14.47
N GLN A 113 -5.40 -9.52 14.16
CA GLN A 113 -5.49 -10.62 13.20
C GLN A 113 -5.08 -10.20 11.80
N GLY A 114 -5.28 -8.93 11.43
CA GLY A 114 -5.14 -8.43 10.08
C GLY A 114 -6.36 -8.69 9.21
N SER A 115 -6.38 -8.08 8.03
CA SER A 115 -7.48 -8.16 7.07
C SER A 115 -6.95 -8.31 5.65
N SER A 116 -7.85 -8.56 4.69
CA SER A 116 -7.54 -8.35 3.29
C SER A 116 -7.48 -6.84 3.00
N VAL A 117 -6.99 -6.46 1.83
CA VAL A 117 -6.77 -5.06 1.45
C VAL A 117 -7.14 -4.85 -0.01
N VAL A 118 -7.80 -3.74 -0.30
CA VAL A 118 -7.94 -3.20 -1.66
C VAL A 118 -6.92 -2.08 -1.82
N VAL A 119 -6.10 -2.16 -2.86
CA VAL A 119 -5.16 -1.11 -3.26
C VAL A 119 -5.70 -0.46 -4.52
N SER A 120 -6.20 0.75 -4.41
CA SER A 120 -6.66 1.55 -5.54
C SER A 120 -5.43 2.14 -6.24
N TRP A 121 -5.17 1.77 -7.49
CA TRP A 121 -3.97 2.19 -8.24
C TRP A 121 -4.12 2.02 -9.75
N SER A 122 -3.48 2.88 -10.54
CA SER A 122 -3.30 2.68 -11.99
C SER A 122 -1.98 3.24 -12.48
N ALA A 123 -1.37 2.61 -13.48
CA ALA A 123 -0.17 3.15 -14.13
C ALA A 123 -0.46 4.42 -14.96
N ARG A 124 -1.71 4.83 -15.10
CA ARG A 124 -2.09 6.09 -15.74
C ARG A 124 -2.02 7.28 -14.80
N GLN A 125 -1.89 7.03 -13.49
CA GLN A 125 -1.77 8.09 -12.51
C GLN A 125 -0.39 8.74 -12.59
N THR A 126 -0.36 10.03 -12.29
CA THR A 126 0.86 10.78 -12.08
C THR A 126 1.29 10.68 -10.63
N SER A 127 2.60 10.66 -10.37
CA SER A 127 3.19 10.75 -9.03
C SER A 127 3.64 12.18 -8.75
N ILE A 128 3.80 12.55 -7.48
CA ILE A 128 4.41 13.83 -7.11
C ILE A 128 5.90 13.79 -7.46
N GLU A 129 6.39 14.81 -8.17
CA GLU A 129 7.82 14.97 -8.43
C GLU A 129 8.54 15.39 -7.15
N LEU A 130 9.72 14.83 -6.90
CA LEU A 130 10.61 15.27 -5.83
C LEU A 130 11.67 16.22 -6.39
N ASP A 131 12.02 17.26 -5.64
CA ASP A 131 13.16 18.10 -5.97
C ASP A 131 14.51 17.42 -5.65
N ASP A 132 15.61 18.12 -5.92
CA ASP A 132 16.98 17.62 -5.70
C ASP A 132 17.27 17.31 -4.22
N ASP A 133 16.52 17.90 -3.29
CA ASP A 133 16.61 17.67 -1.84
C ASP A 133 15.69 16.53 -1.38
N GLY A 134 14.88 15.98 -2.28
CA GLY A 134 13.95 14.89 -2.00
C GLY A 134 12.63 15.34 -1.39
N ASP A 135 12.29 16.63 -1.48
CA ASP A 135 11.01 17.14 -1.01
C ASP A 135 9.93 17.03 -2.09
N PRO A 136 8.69 16.67 -1.72
CA PRO A 136 7.56 16.71 -2.64
C PRO A 136 7.35 18.13 -3.19
N THR A 137 7.21 18.24 -4.50
CA THR A 137 6.92 19.49 -5.21
C THR A 137 5.44 19.57 -5.62
N ASP A 138 5.00 20.73 -6.12
CA ASP A 138 3.66 20.89 -6.71
C ASP A 138 3.55 20.29 -8.13
N LYS A 139 4.65 19.75 -8.68
CA LYS A 139 4.67 19.13 -10.00
C LYS A 139 4.34 17.66 -9.92
N VAL A 140 3.80 17.15 -11.02
CA VAL A 140 3.47 15.74 -11.18
C VAL A 140 4.24 15.12 -12.34
N THR A 141 4.71 13.90 -12.14
CA THR A 141 5.49 13.12 -13.13
C THR A 141 4.71 11.89 -13.59
N SER A 142 4.92 11.51 -14.85
CA SER A 142 4.38 10.28 -15.44
C SER A 142 5.45 9.17 -15.56
N SER A 143 6.61 9.38 -14.96
CA SER A 143 7.75 8.44 -14.93
C SER A 143 7.31 7.03 -14.50
N PRO A 144 7.59 5.99 -15.31
CA PRO A 144 7.31 4.61 -14.93
C PRO A 144 7.97 4.16 -13.62
N ILE A 145 9.14 4.72 -13.29
CA ILE A 145 9.87 4.35 -12.07
C ILE A 145 9.21 5.00 -10.84
N ASP A 146 8.67 6.21 -10.95
CA ASP A 146 7.89 6.81 -9.84
C ASP A 146 6.60 6.05 -9.57
N LYS A 147 5.95 5.50 -10.60
CA LYS A 147 4.75 4.64 -10.45
C LYS A 147 5.03 3.38 -9.63
N VAL A 148 6.22 2.80 -9.77
CA VAL A 148 6.68 1.67 -8.94
C VAL A 148 6.80 2.08 -7.49
N SER A 149 7.32 3.28 -7.19
CA SER A 149 7.40 3.77 -5.82
C SER A 149 6.03 4.00 -5.20
N VAL A 150 5.07 4.54 -5.96
CA VAL A 150 3.69 4.75 -5.52
C VAL A 150 2.99 3.41 -5.26
N LEU A 151 3.07 2.45 -6.17
CA LEU A 151 2.51 1.11 -5.93
C LEU A 151 3.18 0.46 -4.70
N GLY A 152 4.51 0.59 -4.59
CA GLY A 152 5.27 0.11 -3.44
C GLY A 152 4.80 0.70 -2.12
N HIS A 153 4.52 2.01 -2.09
CA HIS A 153 3.97 2.72 -0.93
C HIS A 153 2.64 2.10 -0.48
N GLU A 154 1.68 1.96 -1.39
CA GLU A 154 0.37 1.37 -1.06
C GLU A 154 0.49 -0.10 -0.61
N LEU A 155 1.40 -0.86 -1.21
CA LEU A 155 1.66 -2.24 -0.81
C LEU A 155 2.30 -2.34 0.59
N VAL A 156 3.07 -1.33 1.02
CA VAL A 156 3.57 -1.25 2.39
C VAL A 156 2.43 -1.03 3.39
N HIS A 157 1.46 -0.17 3.10
CA HIS A 157 0.23 -0.06 3.90
C HIS A 157 -0.52 -1.39 3.92
N ALA A 158 -0.69 -2.03 2.76
CA ALA A 158 -1.35 -3.32 2.66
C ALA A 158 -0.68 -4.37 3.55
N LYS A 159 0.66 -4.41 3.58
CA LYS A 159 1.43 -5.27 4.49
C LYS A 159 1.09 -4.99 5.94
N HIS A 160 1.02 -3.73 6.36
CA HIS A 160 0.71 -3.37 7.74
C HIS A 160 -0.72 -3.75 8.14
N MET A 161 -1.70 -3.55 7.25
CA MET A 161 -3.10 -3.93 7.45
C MET A 161 -3.26 -5.46 7.52
N MET A 162 -2.68 -6.20 6.57
CA MET A 162 -2.68 -7.67 6.60
C MET A 162 -1.97 -8.25 7.82
N ALA A 163 -0.98 -7.55 8.35
CA ALA A 163 -0.28 -7.96 9.58
C ALA A 163 -1.02 -7.59 10.87
N GLY A 164 -2.10 -6.78 10.80
CA GLY A 164 -2.81 -6.28 11.98
C GLY A 164 -1.95 -5.28 12.78
N THR A 165 -1.11 -4.52 12.10
CA THR A 165 -0.18 -3.54 12.70
C THR A 165 -0.34 -2.13 12.14
N TRP A 166 -1.39 -1.92 11.35
CA TRP A 166 -1.73 -0.62 10.79
C TRP A 166 -2.08 0.35 11.93
N LYS A 167 -1.68 1.61 11.79
CA LYS A 167 -1.93 2.65 12.80
C LYS A 167 -2.93 3.71 12.36
N GLY A 168 -3.47 3.61 11.13
CA GLY A 168 -4.37 4.62 10.63
C GLY A 168 -5.66 4.73 11.45
N SER A 169 -6.15 5.95 11.55
CA SER A 169 -7.39 6.38 12.19
C SER A 169 -8.03 7.46 11.32
N ASP A 170 -9.14 8.05 11.77
CA ASP A 170 -9.77 9.20 11.12
C ASP A 170 -9.01 10.53 11.41
N GLU A 171 -7.76 10.48 11.90
CA GLU A 171 -6.93 11.64 12.27
C GLU A 171 -6.07 12.15 11.10
N ASP A 172 -5.56 13.39 11.22
CA ASP A 172 -4.77 14.06 10.19
C ASP A 172 -3.44 13.32 9.90
N GLU A 173 -3.31 12.82 8.67
CA GLU A 173 -2.10 12.15 8.15
C GLU A 173 -0.88 13.08 8.05
N ARG A 174 -1.10 14.39 8.00
CA ARG A 174 -0.02 15.39 7.86
C ARG A 174 0.63 15.71 9.20
N ASP A 175 -0.06 15.44 10.30
CA ASP A 175 0.47 15.56 11.63
C ASP A 175 1.28 14.29 11.99
N PRO A 176 2.62 14.38 12.07
CA PRO A 176 3.49 13.23 12.33
C PRO A 176 3.30 12.62 13.72
N ASP A 177 2.59 13.31 14.62
CA ASP A 177 2.32 12.84 15.97
C ASP A 177 1.01 12.03 16.08
N THR A 178 0.14 12.10 15.06
CA THR A 178 -1.04 11.24 15.00
C THR A 178 -0.67 9.80 14.65
N PRO A 179 -1.45 8.81 15.10
CA PRO A 179 -1.41 7.44 14.59
C PRO A 179 -1.34 7.33 13.06
N THR A 180 -2.14 8.10 12.32
CA THR A 180 -2.14 8.14 10.85
C THR A 180 -0.83 8.70 10.31
N GLY A 181 -0.33 9.85 10.77
CA GLY A 181 0.96 10.37 10.33
C GLY A 181 2.13 9.44 10.68
N LYS A 182 2.06 8.74 11.82
CA LYS A 182 3.05 7.70 12.20
C LYS A 182 2.98 6.45 11.32
N GLU A 183 1.88 6.22 10.61
CA GLU A 183 1.77 5.18 9.60
C GLU A 183 2.41 5.64 8.29
N GLU A 184 2.17 6.88 7.87
CA GLU A 184 2.78 7.46 6.68
C GLU A 184 4.30 7.56 6.79
N LEU A 185 4.82 8.08 7.91
CA LEU A 185 6.27 8.08 8.16
C LEU A 185 6.87 6.68 8.10
N ARG A 186 6.10 5.66 8.50
CA ARG A 186 6.52 4.26 8.45
C ARG A 186 6.45 3.68 7.04
N ALA A 187 5.43 4.04 6.26
CA ALA A 187 5.29 3.63 4.88
C ALA A 187 6.36 4.26 3.99
N VAL A 188 6.66 5.55 4.20
CA VAL A 188 7.76 6.24 3.52
C VAL A 188 9.11 5.71 3.99
N GLY A 189 9.27 5.44 5.30
CA GLY A 189 10.53 5.01 5.91
C GLY A 189 11.39 6.19 6.36
N LEU A 190 10.76 7.13 7.08
CA LEU A 190 11.39 8.33 7.64
C LEU A 190 11.75 8.14 9.12
N GLY A 191 12.77 8.88 9.59
CA GLY A 191 13.23 8.83 10.98
C GLY A 191 13.58 7.41 11.44
N LYS A 192 12.95 6.94 12.54
CA LYS A 192 13.19 5.59 13.08
C LYS A 192 12.73 4.43 12.18
N TYR A 193 12.02 4.73 11.10
CA TYR A 193 11.52 3.72 10.16
C TYR A 193 12.44 3.53 8.95
N LYS A 194 13.54 4.29 8.85
CA LYS A 194 14.58 4.12 7.81
C LYS A 194 14.99 2.65 7.71
N TYR A 195 15.10 2.13 6.48
CA TYR A 195 15.42 0.71 6.22
C TYR A 195 16.72 0.26 6.91
N SER A 196 17.73 1.12 6.97
CA SER A 196 19.00 0.84 7.67
C SER A 196 18.85 0.58 9.17
N GLN A 197 17.74 1.02 9.78
CA GLN A 197 17.44 0.81 11.20
C GLN A 197 16.42 -0.30 11.42
N SER A 198 15.41 -0.39 10.54
CA SER A 198 14.26 -1.29 10.73
C SER A 198 14.40 -2.63 9.99
N GLY A 199 15.17 -2.69 8.89
CA GLY A 199 15.19 -3.82 7.96
C GLY A 199 13.85 -4.09 7.27
N GLU A 200 12.88 -3.17 7.37
CA GLU A 200 11.53 -3.32 6.86
C GLU A 200 11.35 -2.54 5.55
N PRO A 201 10.77 -3.17 4.49
CA PRO A 201 10.46 -2.46 3.26
C PRO A 201 9.58 -1.24 3.49
N SER A 202 9.98 -0.14 2.85
CA SER A 202 9.33 1.17 2.80
C SER A 202 9.48 1.78 1.40
N GLU A 203 8.73 2.85 1.12
CA GLU A 203 8.86 3.62 -0.13
C GLU A 203 10.32 4.05 -0.36
N ASN A 204 10.99 4.65 0.63
CA ASN A 204 12.38 5.10 0.48
C ASN A 204 13.37 3.96 0.23
N SER A 205 13.10 2.76 0.76
CA SER A 205 13.96 1.60 0.50
C SER A 205 13.83 1.12 -0.96
N ILE A 206 12.60 1.16 -1.50
CA ILE A 206 12.31 0.86 -2.90
C ILE A 206 12.90 1.96 -3.80
N ARG A 207 12.67 3.23 -3.47
CA ARG A 207 13.26 4.36 -4.22
C ARG A 207 14.78 4.23 -4.29
N ALA A 208 15.45 3.95 -3.18
CA ALA A 208 16.91 3.81 -3.13
C ALA A 208 17.46 2.70 -4.03
N GLU A 209 16.86 1.50 -4.05
CA GLU A 209 17.35 0.39 -4.87
C GLU A 209 17.04 0.53 -6.36
N HIS A 210 16.09 1.39 -6.71
CA HIS A 210 15.78 1.78 -8.09
C HIS A 210 16.50 3.07 -8.54
N GLY A 211 17.37 3.64 -7.70
CA GLY A 211 18.14 4.85 -8.03
C GLY A 211 17.30 6.14 -8.08
N LEU A 212 16.13 6.13 -7.44
CA LEU A 212 15.28 7.30 -7.29
C LEU A 212 15.71 8.17 -6.10
N PRO A 213 15.50 9.49 -6.16
CA PRO A 213 15.63 10.37 -4.99
C PRO A 213 14.73 9.86 -3.86
N LYS A 214 15.24 9.78 -2.63
CA LYS A 214 14.44 9.39 -1.46
C LYS A 214 13.62 10.59 -0.99
N ARG A 215 12.40 10.34 -0.48
CA ARG A 215 11.64 11.37 0.23
C ARG A 215 12.33 11.71 1.54
N VAL A 216 12.44 12.99 1.86
CA VAL A 216 12.92 13.48 3.17
C VAL A 216 11.77 13.95 4.08
N SER A 217 10.58 14.12 3.49
CA SER A 217 9.33 14.52 4.15
C SER A 217 8.12 13.80 3.55
N TYR A 218 7.05 13.63 4.33
CA TYR A 218 5.77 13.11 3.82
C TYR A 218 4.96 14.20 3.11
N HIS A 219 5.04 15.45 3.57
CA HIS A 219 4.33 16.56 2.94
C HIS A 219 5.26 17.77 2.89
N HIS A 220 5.05 18.67 1.93
CA HIS A 220 5.84 19.90 1.76
C HIS A 220 5.89 20.77 3.04
N SER A 221 4.88 20.65 3.91
CA SER A 221 4.78 21.32 5.21
C SER A 221 5.01 20.40 6.42
N GLY A 222 5.40 19.14 6.19
CA GLY A 222 5.46 18.09 7.20
C GLY A 222 6.84 17.90 7.82
N TYR A 223 6.93 16.94 8.75
CA TYR A 223 8.17 16.53 9.42
C TYR A 223 9.26 16.17 8.40
N ARG A 224 10.39 16.89 8.48
CA ARG A 224 11.64 16.53 7.81
C ARG A 224 12.44 15.62 8.73
N SER A 225 12.80 14.43 8.25
CA SER A 225 13.77 13.62 8.97
C SER A 225 15.18 14.00 8.54
N GLU A 226 15.94 14.62 9.43
CA GLU A 226 17.41 14.72 9.28
C GLU A 226 18.05 13.33 9.09
#